data_AF-A0A7Y4VKJ6-F1
#
_entry.id   AF-A0A7Y4VKJ6-F1
#
_cell.length_a   1.000
_cell.length_b   1.000
_cell.length_c   1.000
_cell.angle_alpha   90.00
_cell.angle_beta   90.00
_cell.angle_gamma   90.00
#
_symmetry.space_group_name_H-M   'P 1'
#
loop_
_entity.id
_entity.type
_entity.pdbx_description
1 polymer ?
#
loop_
_entity_poly.entity_id
_entity_poly.type
_entity_poly.pdbx_seq_one_letter_code
_entity_poly.pdbx_strand_id
1 'polypeptide(L)' 'MAKYALSNKALEDLSKIWEYTYEVWSELQAEKYYYSLLEACQDLAEGKLTGKSYAEIS' A
#
# COMPACT_ATOMS: atom_id res chain seq x y z
N MET A 1 15.61 -5.06 9.20
CA MET A 1 14.51 -4.46 8.43
C MET A 1 13.70 -3.60 9.36
N ALA A 2 13.46 -2.34 8.98
CA ALA A 2 12.54 -1.49 9.70
C ALA A 2 11.15 -2.14 9.68
N LYS A 3 10.41 -2.03 10.78
CA LYS A 3 9.08 -2.61 10.91
C LYS A 3 8.06 -1.49 10.82
N TYR A 4 7.05 -1.66 9.97
CA TYR A 4 5.84 -0.83 9.99
C TYR A 4 4.64 -1.66 10.42
N ALA A 5 3.57 -0.98 10.84
CA ALA A 5 2.29 -1.60 11.15
C ALA A 5 1.20 -0.92 10.33
N LEU A 6 0.26 -1.70 9.84
CA LEU A 6 -0.94 -1.20 9.20
C LEU A 6 -2.06 -1.11 10.23
N SER A 7 -2.83 -0.03 10.19
CA SER A 7 -4.08 0.03 10.95
C SER A 7 -5.11 -0.92 10.33
N ASN A 8 -6.14 -1.30 11.09
CA ASN A 8 -7.23 -2.12 10.56
C ASN A 8 -7.90 -1.48 9.34
N LYS A 9 -8.05 -0.13 9.34
CA LYS A 9 -8.59 0.60 8.18
C LYS A 9 -7.69 0.49 6.96
N ALA A 10 -6.37 0.63 7.13
CA ALA A 10 -5.42 0.48 6.03
C ALA A 10 -5.46 -0.95 5.46
N LEU A 11 -5.67 -1.96 6.31
CA LEU A 11 -5.86 -3.34 5.85
C LEU A 11 -7.16 -3.52 5.06
N GLU A 12 -8.28 -2.95 5.55
CA GLU A 12 -9.55 -2.95 4.82
C GLU A 12 -9.43 -2.26 3.45
N ASP A 13 -8.70 -1.14 3.38
CA ASP A 13 -8.46 -0.42 2.13
C ASP A 13 -7.62 -1.25 1.15
N LEU A 14 -6.56 -1.93 1.63
CA LEU A 14 -5.78 -2.85 0.81
C LEU A 14 -6.62 -4.00 0.25
N SER A 15 -7.51 -4.59 1.06
CA SER A 15 -8.43 -5.65 0.61
C SER A 15 -9.34 -5.15 -0.51
N LYS A 16 -9.98 -3.98 -0.32
CA LYS A 16 -10.86 -3.38 -1.34
C LYS A 16 -10.12 -3.05 -2.63
N ILE A 17 -8.90 -2.53 -2.53
CA ILE A 17 -8.04 -2.25 -3.70
C ILE A 17 -7.75 -3.56 -4.44
N TRP A 18 -7.38 -4.63 -3.73
CA TRP A 18 -7.10 -5.92 -4.33
C TRP A 18 -8.33 -6.51 -5.03
N GLU A 19 -9.47 -6.54 -4.35
CA GLU A 19 -10.74 -7.07 -4.89
C GLU A 19 -11.14 -6.34 -6.17
N TYR A 20 -11.12 -5.00 -6.16
CA TYR A 20 -11.40 -4.21 -7.35
C TYR A 20 -10.41 -4.50 -8.50
N THR A 21 -9.12 -4.58 -8.20
CA THR A 21 -8.06 -4.84 -9.18
C THR A 21 -8.21 -6.24 -9.79
N TYR A 22 -8.63 -7.22 -8.99
CA TYR A 22 -8.93 -8.58 -9.41
C TYR A 22 -10.13 -8.61 -10.36
N GLU A 23 -11.25 -7.98 -9.97
CA GLU A 23 -12.49 -7.96 -10.75
C GLU A 23 -12.36 -7.23 -12.08
N VAL A 24 -11.63 -6.11 -12.10
CA VAL A 24 -11.56 -5.21 -13.26
C VAL A 24 -10.44 -5.58 -14.22
N TRP A 25 -9.33 -6.14 -13.73
CA TRP A 25 -8.17 -6.45 -14.56
C TRP A 25 -7.81 -7.93 -14.57
N SER A 26 -7.25 -8.45 -13.47
CA SER A 26 -6.92 -9.88 -13.31
C SER A 26 -6.30 -10.13 -11.94
N GLU A 27 -6.31 -11.38 -11.51
CA GLU A 27 -5.60 -11.84 -10.31
C GLU A 27 -4.11 -11.50 -10.32
N LEU A 28 -3.42 -11.74 -11.44
CA LEU A 28 -2.00 -11.42 -11.58
C LEU A 28 -1.73 -9.92 -11.39
N GLN A 29 -2.63 -9.07 -11.88
CA GLN A 29 -2.51 -7.62 -11.70
C GLN A 29 -2.81 -7.21 -10.26
N ALA A 30 -3.79 -7.85 -9.61
CA ALA A 30 -4.11 -7.64 -8.20
C ALA A 30 -2.95 -8.00 -7.28
N GLU A 31 -2.36 -9.16 -7.48
CA GLU A 31 -1.20 -9.63 -6.74
C GLU A 31 0.00 -8.69 -6.93
N LYS A 32 0.34 -8.36 -8.19
CA LYS A 32 1.44 -7.45 -8.49
C LYS A 32 1.25 -6.10 -7.81
N TYR A 33 0.07 -5.50 -7.92
CA TYR A 33 -0.18 -4.18 -7.37
C TYR A 33 -0.15 -4.18 -5.83
N TYR A 34 -0.70 -5.22 -5.20
CA TYR A 34 -0.65 -5.40 -3.75
C TYR A 34 0.78 -5.46 -3.22
N TYR A 35 1.65 -6.27 -3.84
CA TYR A 35 3.05 -6.33 -3.42
C TYR A 35 3.80 -5.01 -3.66
N SER A 36 3.52 -4.29 -4.75
CA SER A 36 4.11 -2.96 -4.98
C SER A 36 3.74 -1.94 -3.89
N LEU A 37 2.51 -2.00 -3.37
CA LEU A 37 2.10 -1.15 -2.25
C LEU A 37 2.85 -1.50 -0.95
N LEU A 38 2.97 -2.80 -0.64
CA LEU A 38 3.71 -3.26 0.54
C LEU A 38 5.21 -2.94 0.46
N GLU A 39 5.81 -3.05 -0.72
CA GLU A 39 7.19 -2.66 -0.98
C GLU A 39 7.39 -1.16 -0.76
N ALA A 40 6.50 -0.32 -1.27
CA ALA A 40 6.56 1.12 -1.04
C ALA A 40 6.45 1.47 0.46
N CYS A 41 5.58 0.78 1.22
CA CYS A 41 5.50 0.94 2.67
C CYS A 41 6.81 0.53 3.37
N GLN A 42 7.43 -0.57 2.92
CA GLN A 42 8.70 -1.03 3.46
C GLN A 42 9.83 -0.04 3.15
N ASP A 43 9.89 0.48 1.92
CA ASP A 43 10.90 1.45 1.51
C ASP A 43 10.76 2.79 2.27
N LEU A 44 9.53 3.21 2.57
CA LEU A 44 9.26 4.34 3.47
C LEU A 44 9.75 4.05 4.89
N ALA A 45 9.47 2.86 5.43
CA ALA A 45 9.93 2.46 6.76
C ALA A 45 11.47 2.38 6.86
N GLU A 46 12.12 1.98 5.77
CA GLU A 46 13.58 1.89 5.66
C GLU A 46 14.25 3.23 5.32
N GLY A 47 13.47 4.29 5.07
CA GLY A 47 13.98 5.62 4.74
C GLY A 47 14.58 5.73 3.33
N LYS A 48 14.33 4.75 2.46
CA LYS A 48 14.69 4.80 1.03
C LYS A 48 13.79 5.78 0.26
N LEU A 49 12.52 5.88 0.70
CA LEU A 49 11.55 6.84 0.20
C LEU A 49 11.24 7.85 1.30
N THR A 50 10.92 9.08 0.89
CA THR A 50 10.44 10.13 1.79
C THR A 50 9.05 10.56 1.36
N GLY A 51 8.12 10.56 2.32
CA GLY A 51 6.78 11.09 2.10
C GLY A 51 6.83 12.61 1.92
N LYS A 52 5.89 13.16 1.15
CA LYS A 52 5.67 14.60 1.07
C LYS A 52 4.61 15.00 2.09
N SER A 53 4.92 16.01 2.91
CA SER A 53 3.95 16.60 3.82
C SER A 53 2.96 17.46 3.03
N TYR A 54 1.66 17.23 3.25
CA TYR A 54 0.57 18.04 2.70
C TYR A 54 -0.18 18.68 3.86
N ALA A 55 0.18 19.92 4.19
CA ALA A 55 -0.37 20.63 5.33
C ALA A 55 -1.88 20.93 5.18
N GLU A 56 -2.41 20.91 3.96
CA GLU A 56 -3.84 21.18 3.70
C GLU A 56 -4.76 20.01 4.08
N ILE A 57 -4.20 18.84 4.42
CA ILE A 57 -4.95 17.58 4.62
C ILE A 57 -4.75 17.05 6.07
N SER A 58 -4.23 17.87 7.00
CA SER A 58 -3.91 17.42 8.38
C SER A 58 -5.13 17.20 9.26
#